data_AF-A0A4Q4Z299-F1
#
_entry.id   AF-A0A4Q4Z299-F1
#
_cell.length_a   1.000
_cell.length_b   1.000
_cell.length_c   1.000
_cell.angle_alpha   90.00
_cell.angle_beta   90.00
_cell.angle_gamma   90.00
#
_symmetry.space_group_name_H-M   'P 1'
#
loop_
_entity.id
_entity.type
_entity.pdbx_description
1 polymer ?
#
loop_
_entity_poly.entity_id
_entity_poly.type
_entity_poly.pdbx_seq_one_letter_code
_entity_poly.pdbx_strand_id
1 'polypeptide(L)'
;MPVEDRLRRGLEANARAFVPEGEKRLVEVRRRHRARTGTIAAAMAAAVVVGAVFAGTLLGGSDRSASPQPAKGPTEVSTSAGTYAGPRIPDSGWRRVVTREQFVRAGADRAFLADDFGRADRLPVTLSFIGTVYSLSGRYPAGWSVGDAGTVEYAPDGRLQLTSTAPGCRGCVGSLSWRIRGNRLLLGGFRGTPDDPMASVMLEGTWTRIGD
;
A
#
# COMPACT_ATOMS: atom_id res chain seq x y z
N MET A 1 -13.20 -43.94 -27.93
CA MET A 1 -13.19 -42.46 -28.04
C MET A 1 -11.79 -41.94 -27.75
N PRO A 2 -11.09 -41.42 -28.77
CA PRO A 2 -9.74 -40.85 -28.65
C PRO A 2 -9.63 -39.76 -27.58
N VAL A 3 -8.43 -39.56 -27.04
CA VAL A 3 -8.17 -38.54 -26.02
C VAL A 3 -8.35 -37.13 -26.58
N GLU A 4 -7.98 -36.88 -27.85
CA GLU A 4 -8.22 -35.59 -28.49
C GLU A 4 -9.72 -35.23 -28.56
N ASP A 5 -10.61 -36.21 -28.79
CA ASP A 5 -12.06 -35.95 -28.87
C ASP A 5 -12.67 -35.62 -27.51
N ARG A 6 -12.08 -36.11 -26.41
CA ARG A 6 -12.46 -35.73 -25.03
C ARG A 6 -11.98 -34.32 -24.70
N LEU A 7 -10.75 -33.99 -25.06
CA LEU A 7 -10.18 -32.65 -24.83
C LEU A 7 -10.92 -31.59 -25.64
N ARG A 8 -11.22 -31.86 -26.92
CA ARG A 8 -11.95 -30.94 -27.79
C ARG A 8 -13.36 -30.65 -27.25
N ARG A 9 -14.11 -31.69 -26.87
CA ARG A 9 -15.44 -31.51 -26.25
C ARG A 9 -15.39 -30.79 -24.90
N GLY A 10 -14.37 -31.07 -24.08
CA GLY A 10 -14.19 -30.37 -22.80
C GLY A 10 -13.91 -28.87 -22.99
N LEU A 11 -13.10 -28.52 -23.99
CA LEU A 11 -12.79 -27.13 -24.34
C LEU A 11 -13.99 -26.41 -24.95
N GLU A 12 -14.74 -27.04 -25.86
CA GLU A 12 -15.96 -26.48 -26.43
C GLU A 12 -17.05 -26.25 -25.36
N ALA A 13 -17.18 -27.16 -24.40
CA ALA A 13 -18.10 -26.99 -23.27
C ALA A 13 -17.68 -25.83 -22.35
N ASN A 14 -16.38 -25.66 -22.08
CA ASN A 14 -15.87 -24.55 -21.27
C ASN A 14 -15.97 -23.20 -21.99
N ALA A 15 -15.73 -23.16 -23.30
CA ALA A 15 -15.86 -21.93 -24.10
C ALA A 15 -17.32 -21.42 -24.14
N ARG A 16 -18.31 -22.32 -24.10
CA ARG A 16 -19.73 -21.96 -24.00
C ARG A 16 -20.18 -21.61 -22.58
N ALA A 17 -19.41 -21.99 -21.57
CA ALA A 17 -19.65 -21.65 -20.17
C ALA A 17 -19.13 -20.24 -19.80
N PHE A 18 -18.68 -19.44 -20.77
CA PHE A 18 -18.44 -18.01 -20.57
C PHE A 18 -19.79 -17.30 -20.35
N VAL A 19 -20.23 -17.27 -19.09
CA VAL A 19 -21.51 -16.72 -18.67
C VAL A 19 -21.49 -15.20 -18.83
N PRO A 20 -22.38 -14.60 -19.64
CA PRO A 20 -22.51 -13.13 -19.79
C PRO A 20 -22.80 -12.38 -18.48
N GLU A 21 -23.29 -13.09 -17.46
CA GLU A 21 -23.53 -12.54 -16.13
C GLU A 21 -22.25 -12.11 -15.41
N GLY A 22 -21.10 -12.74 -15.70
CA GLY A 22 -19.81 -12.36 -15.12
C GLY A 22 -19.39 -10.95 -15.56
N GLU A 23 -19.60 -10.64 -16.84
CA GLU A 23 -19.37 -9.30 -17.39
C GLU A 23 -20.36 -8.28 -16.84
N LYS A 24 -21.64 -8.63 -16.71
CA LYS A 24 -22.65 -7.76 -16.07
C LYS A 24 -22.26 -7.42 -14.63
N ARG A 25 -21.80 -8.41 -13.84
CA ARG A 25 -21.28 -8.17 -12.48
C ARG A 25 -20.04 -7.28 -12.46
N LEU A 26 -19.10 -7.48 -13.39
CA LEU A 26 -17.91 -6.62 -13.50
C LEU A 26 -18.26 -5.19 -13.90
N VAL A 27 -19.22 -4.99 -14.81
CA VAL A 27 -19.72 -3.67 -15.21
C VAL A 27 -20.46 -2.99 -14.05
N GLU A 28 -21.31 -3.71 -13.33
CA GLU A 28 -22.01 -3.23 -12.13
C GLU A 28 -21.02 -2.78 -11.04
N VAL A 29 -19.97 -3.58 -10.78
CA VAL A 29 -18.90 -3.25 -9.83
C VAL A 29 -18.12 -2.02 -10.28
N ARG A 30 -17.72 -1.94 -11.56
CA ARG A 30 -17.04 -0.76 -12.12
C ARG A 30 -17.91 0.49 -12.06
N ARG A 31 -19.23 0.37 -12.28
CA ARG A 31 -20.19 1.48 -12.18
C ARG A 31 -20.33 1.98 -10.75
N ARG A 32 -20.46 1.09 -9.75
CA ARG A 32 -20.47 1.48 -8.33
C ARG A 32 -19.15 2.12 -7.91
N HIS A 33 -18.03 1.61 -8.40
CA HIS A 33 -16.73 2.18 -8.08
C HIS A 33 -16.59 3.60 -8.64
N ARG A 34 -16.96 3.85 -9.91
CA ARG A 34 -16.97 5.20 -10.50
C ARG A 34 -17.93 6.15 -9.79
N ALA A 35 -19.11 5.68 -9.36
CA ALA A 35 -20.05 6.51 -8.60
C ALA A 35 -19.46 6.96 -7.24
N ARG A 36 -18.64 6.12 -6.60
CA ARG A 36 -17.94 6.46 -5.35
C ARG A 36 -16.70 7.33 -5.56
N THR A 37 -15.97 7.21 -6.67
CA THR A 37 -14.83 8.10 -6.96
C THR A 37 -15.24 9.45 -7.56
N GLY A 38 -16.39 9.53 -8.24
CA GLY A 38 -16.89 10.76 -8.87
C GLY A 38 -17.27 11.88 -7.89
N THR A 39 -17.67 11.54 -6.66
CA THR A 39 -17.97 12.53 -5.62
C THR A 39 -16.72 13.18 -5.02
N ILE A 40 -15.54 12.56 -5.16
CA ILE A 40 -14.27 13.12 -4.65
C ILE A 40 -13.59 14.02 -5.69
N ALA A 41 -13.77 13.74 -6.99
CA ALA A 41 -13.19 14.54 -8.07
C ALA A 41 -13.88 15.90 -8.28
N ALA A 42 -15.17 16.03 -7.93
CA ALA A 42 -15.90 17.30 -8.07
C ALA A 42 -15.52 18.36 -7.02
N ALA A 43 -14.86 17.97 -5.92
CA ALA A 43 -14.39 18.92 -4.90
C ALA A 43 -12.99 19.50 -5.18
N MET A 44 -12.21 18.92 -6.11
CA MET A 44 -10.85 19.35 -6.44
C MET A 44 -10.71 20.22 -7.71
N ALA A 45 -11.82 20.59 -8.35
CA ALA A 45 -11.80 21.58 -9.44
C ALA A 45 -12.05 23.03 -8.97
N ALA A 46 -12.34 23.27 -7.69
CA ALA A 46 -12.65 24.59 -7.15
C ALA A 46 -11.50 25.28 -6.38
N ALA A 47 -10.34 24.63 -6.22
CA ALA A 47 -9.25 25.12 -5.36
C ALA A 47 -8.01 25.66 -6.10
N VAL A 48 -8.07 25.89 -7.42
CA VAL A 48 -6.91 26.32 -8.24
C VAL A 48 -7.05 27.76 -8.81
N VAL A 49 -8.05 28.55 -8.40
CA VAL A 49 -8.27 29.90 -8.98
C VAL A 49 -8.13 31.07 -7.99
N VAL A 50 -7.76 30.87 -6.72
CA VAL A 50 -7.60 31.99 -5.76
C VAL A 50 -6.17 32.05 -5.24
N GLY A 51 -5.30 32.73 -5.98
CA GLY A 51 -3.90 32.93 -5.59
C GLY A 51 -3.11 33.89 -6.47
N ALA A 52 -3.78 34.75 -7.24
CA ALA A 52 -3.16 35.87 -7.93
C ALA A 52 -4.11 37.07 -7.81
N VAL A 53 -3.56 38.27 -7.71
CA VAL A 53 -4.21 39.57 -7.41
C VAL A 53 -4.23 39.91 -5.91
N PHE A 54 -3.05 40.22 -5.38
CA PHE A 54 -2.91 41.34 -4.44
C PHE A 54 -1.68 42.14 -4.84
N ALA A 55 -1.85 42.96 -5.87
CA ALA A 55 -0.90 43.96 -6.30
C ALA A 55 -1.54 45.35 -6.14
N GLY A 56 -0.99 46.14 -5.23
CA GLY A 56 -0.87 47.60 -5.34
C GLY A 56 -2.11 48.46 -5.10
N THR A 57 -2.15 49.14 -3.94
CA THR A 57 -2.01 50.61 -3.85
C THR A 57 -2.23 51.08 -2.41
N LEU A 58 -1.14 51.35 -1.68
CA LEU A 58 -1.14 52.40 -0.67
C LEU A 58 0.21 53.12 -0.73
N LEU A 59 0.12 54.38 -1.12
CA LEU A 59 1.16 55.40 -1.06
C LEU A 59 1.52 55.68 0.41
N GLY A 60 2.81 55.79 0.73
CA GLY A 60 3.21 56.44 1.96
C GLY A 60 4.59 56.05 2.50
N GLY A 61 5.60 56.88 2.18
CA GLY A 61 6.52 57.37 3.20
C GLY A 61 7.82 56.62 3.48
N SER A 62 8.91 57.32 3.15
CA SER A 62 10.15 57.44 3.92
C SER A 62 11.32 56.52 3.60
N ASP A 63 12.33 57.18 3.03
CA ASP A 63 13.75 56.84 2.92
C ASP A 63 14.32 56.07 4.11
N ARG A 64 15.02 54.98 3.80
CA ARG A 64 16.33 54.63 4.38
C ARG A 64 16.99 53.55 3.53
N SER A 65 17.98 53.97 2.75
CA SER A 65 18.99 53.11 2.14
C SER A 65 19.69 52.26 3.19
N ALA A 66 19.37 50.97 3.21
CA ALA A 66 20.23 49.94 3.73
C ALA A 66 20.35 48.88 2.63
N SER A 67 21.54 48.72 2.06
CA SER A 67 21.82 47.65 1.09
C SER A 67 21.48 46.30 1.74
N PRO A 68 20.55 45.51 1.18
CA PRO A 68 20.30 44.17 1.69
C PRO A 68 21.54 43.31 1.44
N GLN A 69 22.13 42.83 2.52
CA GLN A 69 23.19 41.83 2.49
C GLN A 69 22.64 40.60 1.74
N PRO A 70 23.35 40.05 0.74
CA PRO A 70 22.85 38.92 -0.03
C PRO A 70 22.52 37.76 0.93
N ALA A 71 21.32 37.21 0.79
CA ALA A 71 20.87 36.08 1.59
C ALA A 71 21.94 34.97 1.53
N LYS A 72 22.37 34.50 2.70
CA LYS A 72 23.24 33.32 2.80
C LYS A 72 22.57 32.20 2.00
N GLY A 73 23.27 31.69 1.00
CA GLY A 73 22.80 30.57 0.19
C GLY A 73 22.37 29.39 1.08
N PRO A 74 21.48 28.53 0.58
CA PRO A 74 20.99 27.39 1.34
C PRO A 74 22.18 26.61 1.91
N THR A 75 22.15 26.38 3.23
CA THR A 75 23.12 25.50 3.88
C THR A 75 22.91 24.11 3.31
N GLU A 76 23.86 23.62 2.51
CA GLU A 76 23.86 22.24 2.05
C GLU A 76 23.95 21.33 3.28
N VAL A 77 22.81 20.78 3.69
CA VAL A 77 22.76 19.72 4.69
C VAL A 77 23.33 18.48 4.01
N SER A 78 24.62 18.24 4.21
CA SER A 78 25.30 17.03 3.78
C SER A 78 24.67 15.83 4.50
N THR A 79 23.68 15.20 3.87
CA THR A 79 23.04 13.98 4.34
C THR A 79 23.96 12.81 4.02
N SER A 80 25.00 12.65 4.83
CA SER A 80 25.82 11.43 4.86
C SER A 80 25.03 10.30 5.55
N ALA A 81 23.86 9.97 5.02
CA ALA A 81 23.19 8.71 5.32
C ALA A 81 23.86 7.63 4.47
N GLY A 82 24.77 6.85 5.08
CA GLY A 82 25.52 5.81 4.36
C GLY A 82 24.60 4.80 3.66
N THR A 83 25.07 4.21 2.55
CA THR A 83 24.33 3.16 1.84
C THR A 83 24.29 1.86 2.63
N TYR A 84 23.12 1.25 2.76
CA TYR A 84 22.99 -0.07 3.39
C TYR A 84 23.73 -1.16 2.60
N ALA A 85 24.69 -1.81 3.24
CA ALA A 85 25.52 -2.89 2.68
C ALA A 85 25.26 -4.27 3.32
N GLY A 86 24.25 -4.39 4.18
CA GLY A 86 23.94 -5.63 4.89
C GLY A 86 23.12 -6.64 4.06
N PRO A 87 22.73 -7.78 4.67
CA PRO A 87 21.91 -8.79 4.01
C PRO A 87 20.56 -8.22 3.59
N ARG A 88 19.95 -8.77 2.54
CA ARG A 88 18.60 -8.36 2.09
C ARG A 88 17.64 -9.54 2.17
N ILE A 89 16.35 -9.25 2.35
CA ILE A 89 15.29 -10.23 2.14
C ILE A 89 15.35 -10.62 0.65
N PRO A 90 15.50 -11.91 0.32
CA PRO A 90 15.57 -12.35 -1.07
C PRO A 90 14.20 -12.29 -1.73
N ASP A 91 14.20 -12.25 -3.06
CA ASP A 91 12.99 -12.32 -3.88
C ASP A 91 12.21 -13.60 -3.54
N SER A 92 11.06 -13.43 -2.88
CA SER A 92 10.28 -14.55 -2.35
C SER A 92 8.89 -14.12 -1.90
N GLY A 93 7.96 -15.09 -1.93
CA GLY A 93 6.64 -14.98 -1.33
C GLY A 93 6.63 -15.55 0.09
N TRP A 94 5.88 -14.90 0.97
CA TRP A 94 5.73 -15.26 2.37
C TRP A 94 4.25 -15.29 2.74
N ARG A 95 3.85 -16.22 3.61
CA ARG A 95 2.47 -16.34 4.09
C ARG A 95 2.39 -16.27 5.61
N ARG A 96 1.29 -15.69 6.08
CA ARG A 96 0.91 -15.65 7.49
C ARG A 96 -0.62 -15.71 7.56
N VAL A 97 -1.15 -16.01 8.74
CA VAL A 97 -2.57 -15.85 9.04
C VAL A 97 -2.70 -14.83 10.15
N VAL A 98 -3.48 -13.78 9.90
CA VAL A 98 -3.91 -12.82 10.92
C VAL A 98 -5.31 -13.18 11.40
N THR A 99 -5.65 -12.78 12.62
CA THR A 99 -6.92 -13.13 13.27
C THR A 99 -7.74 -11.89 13.56
N ARG A 100 -9.07 -12.05 13.57
CA ARG A 100 -10.00 -10.99 13.98
C ARG A 100 -9.64 -10.44 15.36
N GLU A 101 -9.27 -11.31 16.29
CA GLU A 101 -8.88 -10.93 17.65
C GLU A 101 -7.64 -10.02 17.68
N GLN A 102 -6.65 -10.25 16.82
CA GLN A 102 -5.48 -9.36 16.71
C GLN A 102 -5.88 -7.95 16.28
N PHE A 103 -6.78 -7.86 15.30
CA PHE A 103 -7.32 -6.57 14.86
C PHE A 103 -8.14 -5.87 15.95
N VAL A 104 -9.02 -6.59 16.64
CA VAL A 104 -9.81 -6.04 17.75
C VAL A 104 -8.89 -5.49 18.85
N ARG A 105 -7.83 -6.23 19.21
CA ARG A 105 -6.84 -5.77 20.20
C ARG A 105 -6.07 -4.53 19.76
N ALA A 106 -5.89 -4.34 18.46
CA ALA A 106 -5.26 -3.16 17.90
C ALA A 106 -6.26 -1.99 17.70
N GLY A 107 -7.51 -2.12 18.14
CA GLY A 107 -8.51 -1.04 18.09
C GLY A 107 -9.32 -0.97 16.79
N ALA A 108 -9.29 -2.01 15.97
CA ALA A 108 -10.09 -2.06 14.74
C ALA A 108 -11.60 -1.95 15.04
N ASP A 109 -12.29 -1.15 14.23
CA ASP A 109 -13.74 -1.06 14.30
C ASP A 109 -14.42 -2.38 13.90
N ARG A 110 -15.48 -2.76 14.62
CA ARG A 110 -16.16 -4.04 14.37
C ARG A 110 -16.87 -4.09 13.02
N ALA A 111 -17.40 -2.97 12.52
CA ALA A 111 -18.04 -2.91 11.21
C ALA A 111 -16.99 -3.05 10.10
N PHE A 112 -15.84 -2.40 10.25
CA PHE A 112 -14.70 -2.60 9.34
C PHE A 112 -14.28 -4.08 9.25
N LEU A 113 -14.17 -4.76 10.39
CA LEU A 113 -13.83 -6.19 10.42
C LEU A 113 -14.93 -7.10 9.85
N ALA A 114 -16.20 -6.67 9.84
CA ALA A 114 -17.26 -7.44 9.22
C ALA A 114 -17.10 -7.47 7.69
N ASP A 115 -16.66 -6.37 7.09
CA ASP A 115 -16.42 -6.27 5.65
C ASP A 115 -15.18 -7.09 5.22
N ASP A 116 -14.08 -6.95 5.97
CA ASP A 116 -12.81 -7.57 5.62
C ASP A 116 -12.75 -9.08 5.89
N PHE A 117 -13.31 -9.53 7.01
CA PHE A 117 -13.29 -10.96 7.37
C PHE A 117 -14.58 -11.69 6.98
N GLY A 118 -15.68 -10.97 6.73
CA GLY A 118 -16.99 -11.59 6.63
C GLY A 118 -17.32 -12.36 7.92
N ARG A 119 -17.59 -13.67 7.76
CA ARG A 119 -17.82 -14.61 8.88
C ARG A 119 -16.56 -15.33 9.35
N ALA A 120 -15.42 -15.12 8.71
CA ALA A 120 -14.18 -15.77 9.12
C ALA A 120 -13.59 -15.08 10.36
N ASP A 121 -12.78 -15.82 11.11
CA ASP A 121 -11.95 -15.27 12.19
C ASP A 121 -10.47 -15.20 11.82
N ARG A 122 -10.14 -15.69 10.63
CA ARG A 122 -8.79 -15.84 10.13
C ARG A 122 -8.71 -15.28 8.72
N LEU A 123 -7.72 -14.44 8.48
CA LEU A 123 -7.41 -13.86 7.18
C LEU A 123 -6.01 -14.34 6.77
N PRO A 124 -5.92 -15.32 5.85
CA PRO A 124 -4.66 -15.64 5.19
C PRO A 124 -4.14 -14.41 4.45
N VAL A 125 -2.89 -14.05 4.71
CA VAL A 125 -2.20 -12.95 4.06
C VAL A 125 -0.91 -13.43 3.43
N THR A 126 -0.53 -12.80 2.32
CA THR A 126 0.71 -13.03 1.62
C THR A 126 1.48 -11.73 1.46
N LEU A 127 2.78 -11.79 1.71
CA LEU A 127 3.73 -10.70 1.51
C LEU A 127 4.77 -11.18 0.51
N SER A 128 4.94 -10.46 -0.60
CA SER A 128 5.92 -10.80 -1.63
C SER A 128 6.91 -9.67 -1.77
N PHE A 129 8.20 -10.03 -1.88
CA PHE A 129 9.30 -9.13 -2.21
C PHE A 129 9.87 -9.56 -3.55
N ILE A 130 9.97 -8.63 -4.52
CA ILE A 130 10.57 -8.86 -5.84
C ILE A 130 11.39 -7.63 -6.21
N GLY A 131 12.72 -7.75 -6.22
CA GLY A 131 13.63 -6.63 -6.39
C GLY A 131 13.40 -5.54 -5.33
N THR A 132 13.00 -4.35 -5.77
CA THR A 132 12.69 -3.21 -4.90
C THR A 132 11.19 -3.04 -4.64
N VAL A 133 10.37 -4.02 -5.00
CA VAL A 133 8.90 -3.94 -4.89
C VAL A 133 8.41 -4.90 -3.82
N TYR A 134 7.42 -4.46 -3.04
CA TYR A 134 6.61 -5.35 -2.21
C TYR A 134 5.14 -5.32 -2.61
N SER A 135 4.44 -6.40 -2.27
CA SER A 135 2.97 -6.44 -2.27
C SER A 135 2.47 -7.23 -1.06
N LEU A 136 1.40 -6.73 -0.45
CA LEU A 136 0.68 -7.34 0.65
C LEU A 136 -0.74 -7.64 0.19
N SER A 137 -1.12 -8.91 0.20
CA SER A 137 -2.45 -9.36 -0.23
C SER A 137 -3.13 -10.18 0.85
N GLY A 138 -4.46 -10.13 0.87
CA GLY A 138 -5.31 -10.90 1.77
C GLY A 138 -6.34 -11.74 1.02
N ARG A 139 -6.77 -12.84 1.65
CA ARG A 139 -7.87 -13.70 1.18
C ARG A 139 -9.19 -13.23 1.82
N TYR A 140 -9.77 -12.18 1.29
CA TYR A 140 -11.04 -11.60 1.74
C TYR A 140 -12.25 -12.44 1.27
N PRO A 141 -13.47 -12.20 1.77
CA PRO A 141 -14.68 -12.92 1.33
C PRO A 141 -14.94 -12.87 -0.18
N ALA A 142 -14.59 -11.76 -0.82
CA ALA A 142 -14.73 -11.59 -2.28
C ALA A 142 -13.62 -12.27 -3.10
N GLY A 143 -12.60 -12.83 -2.44
CA GLY A 143 -11.45 -13.45 -3.08
C GLY A 143 -10.11 -12.85 -2.63
N TRP A 144 -9.05 -13.13 -3.40
CA TRP A 144 -7.76 -12.50 -3.18
C TRP A 144 -7.81 -11.03 -3.62
N SER A 145 -7.32 -10.14 -2.76
CA SER A 145 -7.13 -8.72 -3.09
C SER A 145 -5.78 -8.25 -2.58
N VAL A 146 -5.14 -7.37 -3.34
CA VAL A 146 -3.99 -6.60 -2.89
C VAL A 146 -4.51 -5.54 -1.92
N GLY A 147 -4.02 -5.59 -0.69
CA GLY A 147 -4.33 -4.58 0.34
C GLY A 147 -3.36 -3.40 0.27
N ASP A 148 -2.08 -3.69 0.02
CA ASP A 148 -1.04 -2.66 -0.15
C ASP A 148 0.06 -3.15 -1.10
N ALA A 149 0.78 -2.20 -1.69
CA ALA A 149 1.95 -2.45 -2.51
C ALA A 149 2.83 -1.19 -2.56
N GLY A 150 4.10 -1.36 -2.88
CA GLY A 150 4.98 -0.23 -3.10
C GLY A 150 6.44 -0.61 -3.15
N THR A 151 7.30 0.26 -2.65
CA THR A 151 8.75 0.07 -2.74
C THR A 151 9.36 -0.38 -1.42
N VAL A 152 10.50 -1.05 -1.55
CA VAL A 152 11.30 -1.62 -0.47
C VAL A 152 12.68 -0.99 -0.51
N GLU A 153 13.06 -0.42 0.61
CA GLU A 153 14.39 0.10 0.85
C GLU A 153 14.94 -0.42 2.17
N TYR A 154 16.25 -0.30 2.36
CA TYR A 154 16.90 -0.66 3.61
C TYR A 154 17.60 0.58 4.14
N ALA A 155 17.18 1.00 5.33
CA ALA A 155 17.79 2.12 6.02
C ALA A 155 19.26 1.80 6.39
N PRO A 156 20.11 2.81 6.64
CA PRO A 156 21.51 2.59 7.02
C PRO A 156 21.68 1.70 8.26
N ASP A 157 20.72 1.73 9.18
CA ASP A 157 20.67 0.89 10.39
C ASP A 157 20.18 -0.55 10.14
N GLY A 158 19.88 -0.89 8.89
CA GLY A 158 19.41 -2.20 8.45
C GLY A 158 17.93 -2.47 8.65
N ARG A 159 17.14 -1.46 9.04
CA ARG A 159 15.68 -1.60 9.07
C ARG A 159 15.11 -1.65 7.66
N LEU A 160 14.07 -2.49 7.50
CA LEU A 160 13.28 -2.56 6.28
C LEU A 160 12.37 -1.33 6.22
N GLN A 161 12.44 -0.56 5.15
CA GLN A 161 11.51 0.54 4.87
C GLN A 161 10.59 0.15 3.73
N LEU A 162 9.28 0.30 3.96
CA LEU A 162 8.23 0.06 2.99
C LEU A 162 7.52 1.38 2.71
N THR A 163 7.50 1.80 1.45
CA THR A 163 6.78 3.01 1.03
C THR A 163 5.54 2.60 0.25
N SER A 164 4.37 2.89 0.78
CA SER A 164 3.09 2.49 0.18
C SER A 164 2.74 3.33 -1.05
N THR A 165 2.13 2.68 -2.04
CA THR A 165 1.54 3.30 -3.23
C THR A 165 0.01 3.21 -3.24
N ALA A 166 -0.59 2.60 -2.20
CA ALA A 166 -2.03 2.44 -2.09
C ALA A 166 -2.75 3.81 -2.08
N PRO A 167 -3.93 3.95 -2.73
CA PRO A 167 -4.65 5.23 -2.79
C PRO A 167 -4.96 5.86 -1.42
N GLY A 168 -5.17 5.05 -0.38
CA GLY A 168 -5.48 5.52 0.98
C GLY A 168 -4.26 5.90 1.83
N CYS A 169 -3.04 5.57 1.40
CA CYS A 169 -1.81 5.84 2.15
C CYS A 169 -0.61 6.07 1.22
N ARG A 170 -0.83 6.79 0.10
CA ARG A 170 0.24 6.99 -0.89
C ARG A 170 1.38 7.80 -0.26
N GLY A 171 2.58 7.23 -0.30
CA GLY A 171 3.78 7.83 0.29
C GLY A 171 3.92 7.59 1.79
N CYS A 172 2.99 6.87 2.44
CA CYS A 172 3.18 6.42 3.81
C CYS A 172 4.40 5.50 3.90
N VAL A 173 5.25 5.74 4.89
CA VAL A 173 6.47 4.97 5.11
C VAL A 173 6.32 4.17 6.39
N GLY A 174 6.52 2.86 6.30
CA GLY A 174 6.62 1.94 7.42
C GLY A 174 8.03 1.42 7.57
N SER A 175 8.56 1.41 8.79
CA SER A 175 9.89 0.87 9.10
C SER A 175 9.81 -0.30 10.06
N LEU A 176 10.44 -1.42 9.72
CA LEU A 176 10.41 -2.68 10.47
C LEU A 176 11.82 -3.18 10.77
N SER A 177 12.00 -3.79 11.94
CA SER A 177 13.09 -4.74 12.13
C SER A 177 12.73 -6.05 11.44
N TRP A 178 13.73 -6.75 10.91
CA TRP A 178 13.51 -8.01 10.22
C TRP A 178 14.65 -9.00 10.48
N ARG A 179 14.34 -10.28 10.34
CA ARG A 179 15.33 -11.37 10.40
C ARG A 179 14.81 -12.60 9.68
N ILE A 180 15.67 -13.31 8.96
CA ILE A 180 15.35 -14.60 8.35
C ILE A 180 16.02 -15.73 9.16
N ARG A 181 15.27 -16.81 9.40
CA ARG A 181 15.77 -18.06 10.02
C ARG A 181 15.15 -19.25 9.29
N GLY A 182 15.94 -19.92 8.45
CA GLY A 182 15.43 -20.98 7.57
C GLY A 182 14.31 -20.45 6.67
N ASN A 183 13.17 -21.12 6.67
CA ASN A 183 11.97 -20.74 5.92
C ASN A 183 11.07 -19.70 6.63
N ARG A 184 11.58 -19.02 7.67
CA ARG A 184 10.81 -18.05 8.45
C ARG A 184 11.38 -16.64 8.32
N LEU A 185 10.51 -15.68 8.02
CA LEU A 185 10.79 -14.24 8.09
C LEU A 185 10.09 -13.70 9.33
N LEU A 186 10.85 -13.08 10.23
CA LEU A 186 10.32 -12.38 11.39
C LEU A 186 10.34 -10.88 11.09
N LEU A 187 9.18 -10.23 11.20
CA LEU A 187 9.02 -8.78 11.09
C LEU A 187 8.52 -8.24 12.43
N GLY A 188 9.01 -7.09 12.88
CA GLY A 188 8.52 -6.48 14.13
C GLY A 188 9.06 -5.09 14.41
N GLY A 189 8.52 -4.46 15.45
CA GLY A 189 8.86 -3.10 15.84
C GLY A 189 8.48 -2.08 14.75
N PHE A 190 7.34 -2.28 14.10
CA PHE A 190 6.77 -1.41 13.08
C PHE A 190 6.68 0.02 13.62
N ARG A 191 7.15 0.95 12.79
CA ARG A 191 7.03 2.40 13.01
C ARG A 191 6.54 2.98 11.70
N GLY A 192 5.30 3.49 11.67
CA GLY A 192 4.68 4.04 10.48
C GLY A 192 4.38 5.53 10.62
N THR A 193 4.27 6.22 9.49
CA THR A 193 3.64 7.54 9.40
C THR A 193 2.50 7.49 8.37
N PRO A 194 1.23 7.67 8.77
CA PRO A 194 0.75 7.80 10.15
C PRO A 194 0.98 6.51 10.97
N ASP A 195 0.95 6.63 12.30
CA ASP A 195 0.94 5.45 13.16
C ASP A 195 -0.38 4.70 12.96
N ASP A 196 -0.30 3.52 12.33
CA ASP A 196 -1.43 2.68 12.00
C ASP A 196 -1.30 1.32 12.71
N PRO A 197 -2.02 1.12 13.83
CA PRO A 197 -2.05 -0.16 14.52
C PRO A 197 -2.50 -1.34 13.63
N MET A 198 -3.31 -1.08 12.60
CA MET A 198 -3.77 -2.11 11.66
C MET A 198 -2.62 -2.58 10.76
N ALA A 199 -1.80 -1.64 10.28
CA ALA A 199 -0.60 -1.96 9.51
C ALA A 199 0.38 -2.81 10.35
N SER A 200 0.52 -2.50 11.64
CA SER A 200 1.31 -3.33 12.56
C SER A 200 0.77 -4.77 12.64
N VAL A 201 -0.54 -4.96 12.86
CA VAL A 201 -1.16 -6.30 12.87
C VAL A 201 -0.89 -7.06 11.57
N MET A 202 -1.01 -6.37 10.43
CA MET A 202 -0.83 -6.98 9.11
C MET A 202 0.62 -7.37 8.82
N LEU A 203 1.60 -6.55 9.21
CA LEU A 203 3.01 -6.72 8.85
C LEU A 203 3.80 -7.50 9.91
N GLU A 204 3.59 -7.23 11.19
CA GLU A 204 4.41 -7.80 12.27
C GLU A 204 4.09 -9.25 12.58
N GLY A 205 5.12 -10.07 12.74
CA GLY A 205 4.99 -11.44 13.20
C GLY A 205 5.93 -12.38 12.47
N THR A 206 5.61 -13.67 12.54
CA THR A 206 6.36 -14.71 11.84
C THR A 206 5.63 -15.10 10.57
N TRP A 207 6.36 -15.00 9.46
CA TRP A 207 5.93 -15.37 8.12
C TRP A 207 6.67 -16.63 7.68
N THR A 208 5.99 -17.48 6.93
CA THR A 208 6.57 -18.71 6.36
C THR A 208 6.75 -18.54 4.87
N ARG A 209 7.90 -18.93 4.32
CA ARG A 209 8.14 -18.87 2.87
C ARG A 209 7.13 -19.75 2.11
N ILE A 210 6.70 -19.28 0.95
CA ILE A 210 5.82 -20.02 0.02
C ILE A 210 6.71 -20.80 -0.94
N GLY A 211 6.43 -22.10 -1.11
CA GLY A 211 7.16 -22.97 -2.05
C GLY A 211 8.28 -23.81 -1.43
N ASP A 212 8.50 -23.72 -0.12
CA ASP A 212 9.32 -24.66 0.66
C ASP A 212 8.50 -25.83 1.22
#